data_AF-A0A022WEC0-F1
#
_entry.id   AF-A0A022WEC0-F1
#
_cell.length_a   1.000
_cell.length_b   1.000
_cell.length_c   1.000
_cell.angle_alpha   90.00
_cell.angle_beta   90.00
_cell.angle_gamma   90.00
#
_symmetry.space_group_name_H-M   'P 1'
#
loop_
_entity.id
_entity.type
_entity.pdbx_description
1 polymer ?
#
loop_
_entity_poly.entity_id
_entity_poly.type
_entity_poly.pdbx_seq_one_letter_code
_entity_poly.pdbx_strand_id
1 'polypeptide(L)'
;MDPNSQHNTDPNMKSGFAVDSSSGMPTNKWSSPFYEFWDPVDTMLCSWCCPCFMFGRNQHRRRDPAMSGFSYFNGDCCLWLCLAYCGCYGIFQGLKRIETRKQYGIEGNEVLDFAGSCCLPCCMLIQEDKEITRRTEAAGYQRTSPMSYP
;
A
#
# COMPACT_ATOMS: atom_id res chain seq x y z
N MET A 1 42.09 31.10 26.95
CA MET A 1 42.25 31.66 25.60
C MET A 1 42.18 30.48 24.65
N ASP A 2 40.98 30.13 24.22
CA ASP A 2 40.73 29.49 22.93
C ASP A 2 39.59 30.29 22.26
N PRO A 3 39.76 30.71 20.99
CA PRO A 3 38.86 31.63 20.29
C PRO A 3 37.90 30.87 19.34
N ASN A 4 36.89 31.58 18.80
CA ASN A 4 35.78 31.12 17.92
C ASN A 4 34.62 30.41 18.65
N SER A 5 33.50 31.07 18.97
CA SER A 5 32.53 31.72 18.06
C SER A 5 32.07 30.78 16.94
N GLN A 6 30.83 30.29 16.99
CA GLN A 6 29.71 30.92 16.27
C GLN A 6 28.39 30.22 16.61
N HIS A 7 27.45 31.04 17.08
CA HIS A 7 26.02 30.79 17.10
C HIS A 7 25.54 30.69 15.64
N ASN A 8 25.37 29.46 15.13
CA ASN A 8 24.79 29.25 13.81
C ASN A 8 23.33 28.82 13.97
N THR A 9 22.44 29.80 13.90
CA THR A 9 21.01 29.58 13.67
C THR A 9 20.82 29.20 12.22
N ASP A 10 20.52 27.93 11.95
CA ASP A 10 20.08 27.47 10.64
C ASP A 10 18.55 27.69 10.49
N PRO A 11 18.09 28.55 9.57
CA PRO A 11 16.67 28.75 9.30
C PRO A 11 16.24 27.81 8.17
N ASN A 12 16.24 26.50 8.42
CA ASN A 12 15.62 25.56 7.49
C ASN A 12 15.18 24.26 8.16
N MET A 13 14.22 24.34 9.10
CA MET A 13 13.32 23.22 9.36
C MET A 13 12.40 23.04 8.14
N LYS A 14 12.94 22.52 7.04
CA LYS A 14 12.15 21.73 6.11
C LYS A 14 11.93 20.39 6.82
N SER A 15 10.74 20.22 7.37
CA SER A 15 10.21 18.95 7.86
C SER A 15 10.05 17.99 6.67
N GLY A 16 11.18 17.48 6.18
CA GLY A 16 11.22 16.29 5.35
C GLY A 16 11.24 15.10 6.30
N PHE A 17 10.20 14.28 6.26
CA PHE A 17 10.18 12.99 6.92
C PHE A 17 11.24 12.11 6.24
N ALA A 18 12.47 12.12 6.74
CA ALA A 18 13.49 11.18 6.33
C ALA A 18 13.05 9.80 6.84
N VAL A 19 12.66 8.93 5.91
CA VAL A 19 12.42 7.52 6.20
C VAL A 19 13.80 6.89 6.46
N ASP A 20 14.15 6.71 7.73
CA ASP A 20 15.34 5.97 8.13
C ASP A 20 15.28 4.55 7.55
N SER A 21 16.07 4.32 6.50
CA SER A 21 16.13 3.06 5.74
C SER A 21 17.01 2.00 6.41
N SER A 22 17.26 2.07 7.73
CA SER A 22 18.27 1.26 8.41
C SER A 22 17.75 0.24 9.42
N SER A 23 16.49 -0.17 9.37
CA SER A 23 16.03 -1.35 10.11
C SER A 23 15.15 -2.22 9.24
N GLY A 24 15.46 -3.53 9.18
CA GLY A 24 14.60 -4.50 8.54
C GLY A 24 13.20 -4.40 9.14
N MET A 25 12.26 -3.88 8.35
CA MET A 25 10.89 -3.68 8.77
C MET A 25 10.32 -5.04 9.20
N PRO A 26 9.66 -5.15 10.37
CA PRO A 26 9.06 -6.41 10.79
C PRO A 26 8.10 -6.88 9.70
N THR A 27 8.32 -8.10 9.20
CA THR A 27 7.55 -8.75 8.11
C THR A 27 6.04 -8.78 8.36
N ASN A 28 5.67 -8.60 9.62
CA ASN A 28 4.35 -8.70 10.21
C ASN A 28 3.63 -7.35 10.39
N LYS A 29 4.09 -6.24 9.78
CA LYS A 29 3.36 -4.96 9.76
C LYS A 29 3.11 -4.46 8.32
N TRP A 30 2.08 -3.63 8.15
CA TRP A 30 1.82 -2.94 6.88
C TRP A 30 3.02 -2.05 6.51
N SER A 31 3.44 -2.09 5.25
CA SER A 31 4.64 -1.38 4.81
C SER A 31 4.48 0.14 4.76
N SER A 32 3.29 0.58 4.40
CA SER A 32 2.91 1.99 4.39
C SER A 32 1.79 2.22 5.41
N PRO A 33 1.79 3.33 6.14
CA PRO A 33 0.68 3.72 6.98
C PRO A 33 -0.56 4.06 6.14
N PHE A 34 -1.75 3.91 6.72
CA PHE A 34 -3.01 4.15 6.02
C PHE A 34 -3.24 5.62 5.63
N TYR A 35 -2.56 6.56 6.29
CA TYR A 35 -2.66 8.00 6.01
C TYR A 35 -1.75 8.45 4.85
N GLU A 36 -0.82 7.61 4.38
CA GLU A 36 -0.02 7.88 3.18
C GLU A 36 -0.81 7.52 1.91
N PHE A 37 -2.02 8.04 1.79
CA PHE A 37 -2.90 7.76 0.66
C PHE A 37 -2.62 8.68 -0.54
N TRP A 38 -1.89 9.78 -0.36
CA TRP A 38 -1.67 10.82 -1.38
C TRP A 38 -0.56 10.51 -2.41
N ASP A 39 0.24 9.47 -2.17
CA ASP A 39 1.45 9.17 -2.95
C ASP A 39 1.43 7.69 -3.29
N PRO A 40 1.46 7.27 -4.57
CA PRO A 40 1.44 8.09 -5.78
C PRO A 40 0.05 8.68 -6.09
N VAL A 41 0.02 9.94 -6.53
CA VAL A 41 -1.21 10.72 -6.81
C VAL A 41 -2.14 10.03 -7.82
N ASP A 42 -1.59 9.31 -8.79
CA ASP A 42 -2.37 8.56 -9.77
C ASP A 42 -3.23 7.47 -9.13
N THR A 43 -2.68 6.78 -8.12
CA THR A 43 -3.42 5.74 -7.38
C THR A 43 -4.47 6.34 -6.47
N MET A 44 -4.18 7.51 -5.88
CA MET A 44 -5.15 8.27 -5.10
C MET A 44 -6.35 8.68 -5.97
N LEU A 45 -6.08 9.29 -7.13
CA LEU A 45 -7.13 9.77 -8.04
C LEU A 45 -7.95 8.59 -8.58
N CYS A 46 -7.31 7.48 -8.93
CA CYS A 46 -8.02 6.30 -9.39
C CYS A 46 -8.86 5.66 -8.26
N SER A 47 -8.36 5.63 -7.03
CA SER A 47 -9.10 5.14 -5.86
C SER A 47 -10.31 6.01 -5.53
N TRP A 48 -10.20 7.33 -5.73
CA TRP A 48 -11.30 8.27 -5.48
C TRP A 48 -12.35 8.27 -6.60
N CYS A 49 -11.92 8.35 -7.86
CA CYS A 49 -12.83 8.44 -9.00
C CYS A 49 -13.39 7.07 -9.42
N CYS A 50 -12.63 5.99 -9.23
CA CYS A 50 -12.97 4.64 -9.70
C CYS A 50 -12.49 3.55 -8.72
N PRO A 51 -13.02 3.50 -7.48
CA PRO A 51 -12.60 2.53 -6.47
C PRO A 51 -12.79 1.07 -6.92
N CYS A 52 -13.79 0.78 -7.76
CA CYS A 52 -14.04 -0.54 -8.34
C CYS A 52 -12.87 -1.03 -9.20
N PHE A 53 -12.25 -0.16 -9.99
CA PHE A 53 -11.09 -0.48 -10.83
C PHE A 53 -9.85 -0.74 -9.99
N MET A 54 -9.63 0.06 -8.94
CA MET A 54 -8.53 -0.20 -8.00
C MET A 54 -8.70 -1.53 -7.28
N PHE A 55 -9.90 -1.81 -6.78
CA PHE A 55 -10.18 -3.10 -6.16
C PHE A 55 -9.95 -4.26 -7.14
N GLY A 56 -10.48 -4.16 -8.37
CA GLY A 56 -10.28 -5.15 -9.41
C GLY A 56 -8.81 -5.37 -9.75
N ARG A 57 -8.02 -4.29 -9.82
CA ARG A 57 -6.56 -4.34 -10.03
C ARG A 57 -5.83 -5.05 -8.89
N ASN A 58 -6.17 -4.72 -7.64
CA ASN A 58 -5.60 -5.36 -6.45
C ASN A 58 -5.89 -6.86 -6.45
N GLN A 59 -7.14 -7.26 -6.73
CA GLN A 59 -7.51 -8.67 -6.79
C GLN A 59 -6.80 -9.42 -7.94
N HIS A 60 -6.67 -8.78 -9.11
CA HIS A 60 -5.93 -9.37 -10.24
C HIS A 60 -4.46 -9.57 -9.90
N ARG A 61 -3.79 -8.53 -9.37
CA ARG A 61 -2.36 -8.58 -8.99
C ARG A 61 -2.09 -9.60 -7.88
N ARG A 62 -3.06 -9.82 -6.97
CA ARG A 62 -2.97 -10.89 -5.96
C ARG A 62 -3.00 -12.30 -6.54
N ARG A 63 -3.75 -12.51 -7.64
CA ARG A 63 -3.83 -13.82 -8.31
C ARG A 63 -2.68 -14.04 -9.28
N ASP A 64 -2.37 -13.01 -10.05
CA ASP A 64 -1.28 -12.99 -11.03
C ASP A 64 -0.37 -11.77 -10.80
N PRO A 65 0.79 -11.96 -10.15
CA PRO A 65 1.75 -10.89 -9.88
C PRO A 65 2.32 -10.26 -11.17
N ALA A 66 2.35 -10.99 -12.28
CA ALA A 66 2.84 -10.48 -13.56
C ALA A 66 1.83 -9.54 -14.27
N MET A 67 0.60 -9.41 -13.74
CA MET A 67 -0.49 -8.65 -14.33
C MET A 67 -0.74 -8.97 -15.81
N SER A 68 -0.55 -10.23 -16.21
CA SER A 68 -0.77 -10.65 -17.58
C SER A 68 -2.27 -10.56 -17.92
N GLY A 69 -2.59 -9.99 -19.09
CA GLY A 69 -3.98 -9.86 -19.55
C GLY A 69 -4.89 -9.00 -18.65
N PHE A 70 -4.33 -8.08 -17.87
CA PHE A 70 -5.13 -7.21 -17.00
C PHE A 70 -6.08 -6.31 -17.81
N SER A 71 -7.35 -6.32 -17.42
CA SER A 71 -8.38 -5.40 -17.91
C SER A 71 -9.04 -4.70 -16.72
N TYR A 72 -9.27 -3.40 -16.84
CA TYR A 72 -9.94 -2.61 -15.79
C TYR A 72 -11.39 -3.06 -15.57
N PHE A 73 -12.05 -3.53 -16.63
CA PHE A 73 -13.40 -4.09 -16.55
C PHE A 73 -13.30 -5.61 -16.33
N ASN A 74 -12.99 -6.00 -15.10
CA ASN A 74 -12.90 -7.40 -14.70
C ASN A 74 -14.07 -7.83 -13.80
N GLY A 75 -14.22 -9.14 -13.60
CA GLY A 75 -15.29 -9.69 -12.76
C GLY A 75 -15.25 -9.15 -11.32
N ASP A 76 -14.06 -8.90 -10.78
CA ASP A 76 -13.88 -8.31 -9.44
C ASP A 76 -14.35 -6.85 -9.37
N CYS A 77 -14.17 -6.07 -10.45
CA CYS A 77 -14.69 -4.70 -10.59
C CYS A 77 -16.23 -4.70 -10.64
N CYS A 78 -16.82 -5.54 -11.49
CA CYS A 78 -18.28 -5.67 -11.56
C CYS A 78 -18.87 -6.12 -10.23
N LEU A 79 -18.24 -7.10 -9.57
CA LEU A 79 -18.63 -7.59 -8.26
C LEU A 79 -18.59 -6.46 -7.22
N TRP A 80 -17.49 -5.72 -7.15
CA TRP A 80 -17.37 -4.60 -6.22
C TRP A 80 -18.42 -3.52 -6.49
N LEU A 81 -18.69 -3.20 -7.75
CA LEU A 81 -19.72 -2.23 -8.14
C LEU A 81 -21.13 -2.70 -7.72
N CYS A 82 -21.46 -3.97 -7.94
CA CYS A 82 -22.72 -4.55 -7.49
C CYS A 82 -22.86 -4.50 -5.96
N LEU A 83 -21.80 -4.85 -5.23
CA LEU A 83 -21.75 -4.78 -3.77
C LEU A 83 -21.83 -3.34 -3.26
N ALA A 84 -21.28 -2.37 -3.99
CA ALA A 84 -21.42 -0.95 -3.69
C ALA A 84 -22.88 -0.49 -3.86
N TYR A 85 -23.56 -0.94 -4.92
CA TYR A 85 -24.98 -0.66 -5.12
C TYR A 85 -25.86 -1.27 -4.01
N CYS A 86 -25.50 -2.46 -3.52
CA CYS A 86 -26.18 -3.09 -2.38
C CYS A 86 -25.76 -2.52 -1.01
N GLY A 87 -24.80 -1.58 -0.95
CA GLY A 87 -24.29 -1.02 0.31
C GLY A 87 -23.40 -1.97 1.14
N CYS A 88 -23.02 -3.12 0.58
CA CYS A 88 -22.22 -4.15 1.27
C CYS A 88 -20.74 -4.15 0.88
N TYR A 89 -20.26 -3.15 0.13
CA TYR A 89 -18.88 -3.08 -0.33
C TYR A 89 -17.85 -3.09 0.82
N GLY A 90 -18.14 -2.41 1.93
CA GLY A 90 -17.24 -2.33 3.08
C GLY A 90 -17.00 -3.70 3.74
N ILE A 91 -18.03 -4.55 3.77
CA ILE A 91 -17.92 -5.94 4.27
C ILE A 91 -17.00 -6.74 3.37
N PHE A 92 -17.26 -6.70 2.06
CA PHE A 92 -16.49 -7.46 1.09
C PHE A 92 -15.02 -7.01 1.04
N GLN A 93 -14.78 -5.69 1.05
CA GLN A 93 -13.46 -5.10 1.10
C GLN A 93 -12.73 -5.50 2.39
N GLY A 94 -13.38 -5.41 3.55
CA GLY A 94 -12.81 -5.84 4.84
C GLY A 94 -12.43 -7.32 4.86
N LEU A 95 -13.29 -8.20 4.34
CA LEU A 95 -12.98 -9.63 4.23
C LEU A 95 -11.75 -9.90 3.36
N LYS A 96 -11.65 -9.23 2.21
CA LYS A 96 -10.49 -9.39 1.32
C LYS A 96 -9.21 -8.85 1.93
N ARG A 97 -9.31 -7.78 2.73
CA ARG A 97 -8.21 -7.21 3.49
C ARG A 97 -7.71 -8.15 4.57
N ILE A 98 -8.62 -8.75 5.35
CA ILE A 98 -8.28 -9.76 6.36
C ILE A 98 -7.56 -10.94 5.69
N GLU A 99 -8.06 -11.39 4.54
CA GLU A 99 -7.40 -12.43 3.76
C GLU A 99 -5.99 -11.99 3.32
N THR A 100 -5.83 -10.77 2.80
CA THR A 100 -4.50 -10.21 2.45
C THR A 100 -3.55 -10.27 3.65
N ARG A 101 -4.03 -9.87 4.83
CA ARG A 101 -3.22 -9.87 6.05
C ARG A 101 -2.84 -11.28 6.48
N LYS A 102 -3.76 -12.25 6.38
CA LYS A 102 -3.49 -13.67 6.67
C LYS A 102 -2.45 -14.25 5.70
N GLN A 103 -2.59 -13.97 4.40
CA GLN A 103 -1.65 -14.40 3.36
C GLN A 103 -0.24 -13.84 3.57
N TYR A 104 -0.14 -12.61 4.07
CA TYR A 104 1.14 -11.91 4.25
C TYR A 104 1.69 -11.93 5.69
N GLY A 105 0.98 -12.55 6.63
CA GLY A 105 1.38 -12.62 8.04
C GLY A 105 1.36 -11.27 8.77
N ILE A 106 0.48 -10.33 8.36
CA ILE A 106 0.43 -8.96 8.90
C ILE A 106 -0.45 -8.90 10.16
N GLU A 107 0.13 -8.50 11.29
CA GLU A 107 -0.53 -8.21 12.58
C GLU A 107 -1.43 -6.97 12.53
N GLY A 108 -2.44 -6.94 13.41
CA GLY A 108 -3.47 -5.90 13.45
C GLY A 108 -4.87 -6.43 13.77
N ASN A 109 -5.86 -5.56 13.80
CA ASN A 109 -7.21 -5.87 14.28
C ASN A 109 -8.23 -5.98 13.12
N GLU A 110 -8.94 -7.11 13.05
CA GLU A 110 -9.98 -7.39 12.04
C GLU A 110 -11.14 -6.38 12.10
N VAL A 111 -11.49 -5.89 13.30
CA VAL A 111 -12.55 -4.89 13.49
C VAL A 111 -12.11 -3.53 12.94
N LEU A 112 -10.84 -3.16 13.12
CA LEU A 112 -10.29 -1.91 12.56
C LEU A 112 -10.19 -1.99 11.04
N ASP A 113 -9.89 -3.16 10.48
CA ASP A 113 -9.90 -3.36 9.03
C ASP A 113 -11.30 -3.23 8.45
N PHE A 114 -12.32 -3.76 9.13
CA PHE A 114 -13.71 -3.61 8.72
C PHE A 114 -14.18 -2.15 8.83
N ALA A 115 -13.96 -1.53 9.99
CA ALA A 115 -14.33 -0.13 10.23
C ALA A 115 -13.61 0.81 9.25
N GLY A 116 -12.32 0.57 8.99
CA GLY A 116 -11.54 1.32 8.01
C GLY A 116 -11.99 1.10 6.57
N SER A 117 -12.38 -0.13 6.20
CA SER A 117 -12.93 -0.42 4.87
C SER A 117 -14.29 0.23 4.64
N CYS A 118 -15.07 0.45 5.71
CA CYS A 118 -16.36 1.14 5.64
C CYS A 118 -16.22 2.66 5.63
N CYS A 119 -15.41 3.22 6.54
CA CYS A 119 -15.30 4.67 6.73
C CYS A 119 -14.28 5.33 5.79
N LEU A 120 -13.22 4.62 5.41
CA LEU A 120 -12.08 5.16 4.65
C LEU A 120 -11.67 4.20 3.50
N PRO A 121 -12.60 3.85 2.59
CA PRO A 121 -12.37 2.80 1.60
C PRO A 121 -11.21 3.12 0.66
N CYS A 122 -11.04 4.39 0.27
CA CYS A 122 -9.99 4.80 -0.66
C CYS A 122 -8.58 4.65 -0.07
N CYS A 123 -8.38 5.06 1.19
CA CYS A 123 -7.11 4.94 1.89
C CYS A 123 -6.72 3.47 2.10
N MET A 124 -7.70 2.64 2.48
CA MET A 124 -7.47 1.21 2.66
C MET A 124 -7.12 0.50 1.35
N LEU A 125 -7.76 0.87 0.23
CA LEU A 125 -7.43 0.33 -1.10
C LEU A 125 -6.01 0.71 -1.55
N ILE A 126 -5.57 1.94 -1.30
CA ILE A 126 -4.23 2.42 -1.68
C ILE A 126 -3.17 1.73 -0.84
N GLN A 127 -3.39 1.61 0.47
CA GLN A 127 -2.48 0.88 1.35
C GLN A 127 -2.32 -0.58 0.91
N GLU A 128 -3.42 -1.22 0.48
CA GLU A 128 -3.37 -2.58 -0.07
C GLU A 128 -2.64 -2.65 -1.42
N ASP A 129 -2.90 -1.73 -2.35
CA ASP A 129 -2.21 -1.69 -3.65
C ASP A 129 -0.70 -1.55 -3.46
N LYS A 130 -0.26 -0.67 -2.55
CA LYS A 130 1.15 -0.52 -2.18
C LYS A 130 1.75 -1.80 -1.60
N GLU A 131 1.05 -2.44 -0.67
CA GLU A 131 1.54 -3.67 -0.04
C GLU A 131 1.67 -4.80 -1.05
N ILE A 132 0.65 -5.01 -1.89
CA ILE A 132 0.65 -6.04 -2.93
C ILE A 132 1.76 -5.77 -3.94
N THR A 133 1.91 -4.51 -4.38
CA THR A 133 2.95 -4.10 -5.33
C THR A 133 4.34 -4.33 -4.77
N ARG A 134 4.60 -3.83 -3.56
CA ARG A 134 5.90 -4.00 -2.88
C ARG A 134 6.26 -5.47 -2.71
N ARG A 135 5.32 -6.31 -2.29
CA ARG A 135 5.58 -7.75 -2.09
C ARG A 135 5.73 -8.50 -3.41
N THR A 136 5.00 -8.09 -4.44
CA THR A 136 5.15 -8.63 -5.81
C THR A 136 6.52 -8.30 -6.38
N GLU A 137 6.94 -7.04 -6.26
CA GLU A 137 8.26 -6.57 -6.69
C GLU A 137 9.38 -7.27 -5.90
N ALA A 138 9.23 -7.40 -4.58
CA ALA A 138 10.19 -8.13 -3.76
C ALA A 138 10.28 -9.62 -4.12
N ALA A 139 9.17 -10.26 -4.50
CA ALA A 139 9.15 -11.64 -4.96
C ALA A 139 9.78 -11.81 -6.36
N GLY A 140 9.63 -10.82 -7.24
CA GLY A 140 10.24 -10.79 -8.57
C GLY A 140 11.72 -10.35 -8.58
N TYR A 141 12.17 -9.61 -7.56
CA TYR A 141 13.53 -9.12 -7.44
C TYR A 141 14.46 -10.20 -6.86
N GLN A 142 15.08 -11.02 -7.74
CA GLN A 142 16.26 -11.80 -7.39
C GLN A 142 17.47 -10.85 -7.30
N ARG A 143 18.05 -10.69 -6.10
CA ARG A 143 19.31 -9.94 -5.91
C ARG A 143 20.38 -10.53 -6.83
N THR A 144 20.85 -9.75 -7.80
CA THR A 144 22.01 -10.16 -8.62
C THR A 144 23.21 -10.42 -7.71
N SER A 145 23.70 -11.66 -7.71
CA SER A 145 24.92 -12.05 -6.97
C SER A 145 26.07 -11.10 -7.33
N PRO A 146 26.94 -10.73 -6.37
CA PRO A 146 28.09 -9.89 -6.68
C PRO A 146 28.96 -10.60 -7.72
N MET A 147 29.12 -9.97 -8.89
CA MET A 147 30.05 -10.41 -9.93
C MET A 147 31.47 -10.39 -9.35
N SER A 148 32.08 -11.56 -9.17
CA SER A 148 33.50 -11.67 -8.82
C SER A 148 34.31 -11.31 -10.07
N TYR A 149 35.03 -10.20 -10.04
CA TYR A 149 36.00 -9.87 -11.08
C TYR A 149 37.31 -10.64 -10.84
N PRO A 150 37.96 -11.16 -11.89
CA PRO A 150 39.27 -11.82 -11.80
C PRO A 150 40.41 -10.84 -11.51
#